data_AF-A0A1V4UM63-F1
#
_entry.id   AF-A0A1V4UM63-F1
#
_cell.length_a   1.000
_cell.length_b   1.000
_cell.length_c   1.000
_cell.angle_alpha   90.00
_cell.angle_beta   90.00
_cell.angle_gamma   90.00
#
_symmetry.space_group_name_H-M   'P 1'
#
loop_
_entity.id
_entity.type
_entity.pdbx_description
1 polymer ?
#
loop_
_entity_poly.entity_id
_entity_poly.type
_entity_poly.pdbx_seq_one_letter_code
_entity_poly.pdbx_strand_id
1 'polypeptide(L)'
;MVRACTICGDPQHDEIDRRIIRGDSIAGVSRDFAVSEDALGRHVKANHHIRDVTAIPTSAELATSEDIYKEIEKWHAEAKDLQNMAKSNGDIKTALFGLEKALKCLELLAKIHGQIREQNVNVNLTQVNIYNSPEWQAVGSLLARILAPYPELRAEVARELLALQEAQRP
;
A
#
# COMPACT_ATOMS: atom_id res chain seq x y z
N MET A 1 -43.68 -25.63 10.01
CA MET A 1 -42.63 -25.36 11.02
C MET A 1 -41.30 -25.24 10.31
N VAL A 2 -40.58 -24.13 10.50
CA VAL A 2 -39.24 -23.95 9.92
C VAL A 2 -38.33 -24.95 10.62
N ARG A 3 -37.76 -25.91 9.87
CA ARG A 3 -36.77 -26.83 10.42
C ARG A 3 -35.51 -26.02 10.72
N ALA A 4 -35.04 -26.07 11.96
CA ALA A 4 -33.74 -25.51 12.32
C ALA A 4 -32.67 -26.18 11.46
N CYS A 5 -31.71 -25.39 10.97
CA CYS A 5 -30.60 -25.92 10.19
C CYS A 5 -29.75 -26.82 11.11
N THR A 6 -29.60 -28.09 10.72
CA THR A 6 -28.80 -29.06 11.49
C THR A 6 -27.31 -28.75 11.42
N ILE A 7 -26.85 -28.08 10.35
CA ILE A 7 -25.45 -27.66 10.19
C ILE A 7 -25.12 -26.52 11.16
N CYS A 8 -26.02 -25.55 11.36
CA CYS A 8 -25.83 -24.49 12.37
C CYS A 8 -25.84 -25.00 13.83
N GLY A 9 -26.34 -26.22 14.06
CA GLY A 9 -26.35 -26.84 15.39
C GLY A 9 -25.18 -27.80 15.62
N ASP A 10 -24.32 -27.98 14.62
CA ASP A 10 -23.17 -28.86 14.70
C ASP A 10 -22.03 -28.17 15.48
N PRO A 11 -21.33 -28.84 16.42
CA PRO A 11 -20.20 -28.26 17.13
C PRO A 11 -19.02 -27.81 16.23
N GLN A 12 -18.96 -28.32 14.99
CA GLN A 12 -17.90 -28.01 14.02
C GLN A 12 -18.38 -27.06 12.92
N HIS A 13 -19.53 -26.40 13.08
CA HIS A 13 -20.13 -25.55 12.05
C HIS A 13 -19.20 -24.42 11.58
N ASP A 14 -18.41 -23.83 12.48
CA ASP A 14 -17.42 -22.80 12.16
C ASP A 14 -16.39 -23.26 11.11
N GLU A 15 -15.92 -24.51 11.23
CA GLU A 15 -14.92 -25.05 10.30
C GLU A 15 -15.55 -25.51 8.99
N ILE A 16 -16.78 -26.03 9.04
CA ILE A 16 -17.59 -26.32 7.85
C ILE A 16 -17.78 -25.04 7.04
N ASP A 17 -18.16 -23.93 7.69
CA ASP A 17 -18.39 -22.64 7.06
C ASP A 17 -17.11 -22.06 6.45
N ARG A 18 -15.97 -22.16 7.14
CA ARG A 18 -14.65 -21.77 6.61
C ARG A 18 -14.31 -22.47 5.30
N ARG A 19 -14.53 -23.79 5.22
CA ARG A 19 -14.18 -24.55 4.01
C ARG A 19 -15.11 -24.24 2.85
N ILE A 20 -16.39 -24.02 3.13
CA ILE A 20 -17.33 -23.53 2.11
C ILE A 20 -16.90 -22.15 1.57
N ILE A 21 -16.49 -21.23 2.43
CA ILE A 21 -16.03 -19.87 2.02
C ILE A 21 -14.73 -19.93 1.22
N ARG A 22 -13.82 -20.85 1.55
CA ARG A 22 -12.59 -21.12 0.78
C ARG A 22 -12.88 -21.65 -0.64
N GLY A 23 -14.10 -22.10 -0.90
CA GLY A 23 -14.51 -22.67 -2.18
C GLY A 23 -14.29 -24.18 -2.28
N ASP A 24 -14.13 -24.88 -1.14
CA ASP A 24 -14.04 -26.35 -1.14
C ASP A 24 -15.38 -26.95 -1.62
N SER A 25 -15.31 -28.07 -2.36
CA SER A 25 -16.51 -28.71 -2.90
C SER A 25 -17.43 -29.22 -1.78
N ILE A 26 -18.74 -29.02 -1.92
CA ILE A 26 -19.77 -29.49 -0.97
C ILE A 26 -19.64 -31.00 -0.69
N ALA A 27 -19.36 -31.80 -1.71
CA ALA A 27 -19.16 -33.25 -1.56
C ALA A 27 -17.85 -33.63 -0.82
N GLY A 28 -16.83 -32.77 -0.88
CA GLY A 28 -15.61 -32.93 -0.09
C GLY A 28 -15.86 -32.62 1.39
N VAL A 29 -16.46 -31.46 1.66
CA VAL A 29 -16.78 -31.02 3.03
C VAL A 29 -17.79 -31.96 3.69
N SER A 30 -18.80 -32.44 2.95
CA SER A 30 -19.76 -33.42 3.46
C SER A 30 -19.10 -34.73 3.94
N ARG A 31 -18.12 -35.25 3.18
CA ARG A 31 -17.39 -36.46 3.57
C ARG A 31 -16.48 -36.23 4.76
N ASP A 32 -15.76 -35.12 4.79
CA ASP A 32 -14.78 -34.82 5.83
C ASP A 32 -15.43 -34.55 7.19
N PHE A 33 -16.63 -33.95 7.22
CA PHE A 33 -17.38 -33.65 8.44
C PHE A 33 -18.55 -34.63 8.70
N ALA A 34 -18.69 -35.67 7.87
CA ALA A 34 -19.79 -36.64 7.94
C ALA A 34 -21.19 -36.01 8.00
N VAL A 35 -21.38 -34.86 7.36
CA VAL A 35 -22.66 -34.14 7.27
C VAL A 35 -23.38 -34.45 5.96
N SER A 36 -24.71 -34.40 5.92
CA SER A 36 -25.47 -34.66 4.69
C SER A 36 -25.22 -33.59 3.62
N GLU A 37 -24.87 -33.99 2.39
CA GLU A 37 -24.71 -33.07 1.24
C GLU A 37 -25.95 -32.21 1.01
N ASP A 38 -27.14 -32.79 1.13
CA ASP A 38 -28.42 -32.08 0.98
C ASP A 38 -28.70 -31.09 2.11
N ALA A 39 -28.19 -31.36 3.32
CA ALA A 39 -28.28 -30.42 4.45
C ALA A 39 -27.30 -29.27 4.26
N LEU A 40 -26.06 -29.57 3.85
CA LEU A 40 -25.02 -28.60 3.57
C LEU A 40 -25.38 -27.71 2.38
N GLY A 41 -25.91 -28.28 1.29
CA GLY A 41 -26.39 -27.51 0.13
C GLY A 41 -27.53 -26.54 0.49
N ARG A 42 -28.46 -26.96 1.37
CA ARG A 42 -29.50 -26.06 1.89
C ARG A 42 -28.94 -24.98 2.81
N HIS A 43 -27.96 -25.31 3.64
CA HIS A 43 -27.23 -24.37 4.50
C HIS A 43 -26.50 -23.29 3.69
N VAL A 44 -25.82 -23.68 2.62
CA VAL A 44 -25.14 -22.75 1.70
C VAL A 44 -26.14 -21.88 0.96
N LYS A 45 -27.19 -22.47 0.36
CA LYS A 45 -28.22 -21.75 -0.39
C LYS A 45 -28.99 -20.72 0.44
N ALA A 46 -29.16 -20.98 1.73
CA ALA A 46 -29.80 -20.07 2.68
C ALA A 46 -28.81 -19.06 3.32
N ASN A 47 -27.56 -19.01 2.86
CA ASN A 47 -26.51 -18.09 3.33
C ASN A 47 -26.22 -18.18 4.83
N HIS A 48 -26.48 -19.34 5.45
CA HIS A 48 -26.18 -19.54 6.87
C HIS A 48 -24.67 -19.58 7.15
N HIS A 49 -23.88 -20.07 6.19
CA HIS A 49 -22.42 -20.04 6.22
C HIS A 49 -21.81 -18.63 6.21
N ILE A 50 -22.61 -17.58 6.05
CA ILE A 50 -22.19 -16.17 6.13
C ILE A 50 -22.60 -15.55 7.48
N ARG A 51 -23.53 -16.18 8.23
CA ARG A 51 -24.08 -15.62 9.48
C ARG A 51 -23.12 -15.63 10.67
N ASP A 52 -22.13 -16.53 10.68
CA ASP A 52 -21.08 -16.59 11.72
C ASP A 52 -19.69 -16.13 11.22
N VAL A 53 -19.62 -15.55 10.02
CA VAL A 53 -18.39 -14.95 9.45
C VAL A 53 -18.12 -13.56 10.03
N THR A 54 -18.49 -13.35 11.30
CA THR A 54 -17.83 -12.36 12.16
C THR A 54 -16.62 -12.97 12.88
N ALA A 55 -16.36 -14.29 12.73
CA ALA A 55 -15.29 -15.02 13.40
C ALA A 55 -14.36 -15.81 12.46
N ILE A 56 -14.27 -15.43 11.18
CA ILE A 56 -13.17 -15.82 10.30
C ILE A 56 -12.50 -14.51 9.88
N PRO A 57 -11.30 -14.19 10.39
CA PRO A 57 -10.56 -13.08 9.84
C PRO A 57 -10.24 -13.47 8.40
N THR A 58 -10.86 -12.80 7.44
CA THR A 58 -10.19 -12.58 6.17
C THR A 58 -8.80 -12.07 6.55
N SER A 59 -7.73 -12.55 5.91
CA SER A 59 -6.37 -12.12 6.27
C SER A 59 -6.10 -10.62 6.00
N ALA A 60 -7.16 -9.84 5.81
CA ALA A 60 -7.21 -8.40 5.62
C ALA A 60 -8.07 -7.69 6.69
N GLU A 61 -8.80 -8.38 7.57
CA GLU A 61 -9.66 -7.76 8.59
C GLU A 61 -9.41 -8.37 9.97
N LEU A 62 -8.86 -7.52 10.85
CA LEU A 62 -8.48 -7.73 12.26
C LEU A 62 -7.07 -8.28 12.52
N ALA A 63 -6.06 -7.78 11.81
CA ALA A 63 -4.90 -7.36 12.57
C ALA A 63 -5.38 -6.15 13.40
N THR A 64 -5.47 -6.29 14.72
CA THR A 64 -5.77 -5.12 15.56
C THR A 64 -4.71 -4.05 15.28
N SER A 65 -4.99 -2.76 15.49
CA SER A 65 -3.95 -1.73 15.34
C SER A 65 -2.67 -2.09 16.11
N GLU A 66 -2.82 -2.84 17.22
CA GLU A 66 -1.76 -3.42 18.04
C GLU A 66 -0.95 -4.54 17.34
N ASP A 67 -1.58 -5.41 16.55
CA ASP A 67 -0.88 -6.47 15.81
C ASP A 67 -0.12 -5.89 14.61
N ILE A 68 -0.72 -4.95 13.89
CA ILE A 68 -0.05 -4.21 12.80
C ILE A 68 1.10 -3.38 13.38
N TYR A 69 0.91 -2.79 14.57
CA TYR A 69 1.96 -2.06 15.28
C TYR A 69 3.17 -2.95 15.58
N LYS A 70 2.95 -4.12 16.19
CA LYS A 70 4.02 -5.08 16.52
C LYS A 70 4.77 -5.56 15.29
N GLU A 71 4.04 -5.77 14.19
CA GLU A 71 4.66 -6.20 12.94
C GLU A 71 5.54 -5.09 12.35
N ILE A 72 5.08 -3.84 12.33
CA ILE A 72 5.88 -2.71 11.85
C ILE A 72 7.08 -2.42 12.78
N GLU A 73 6.92 -2.58 14.10
CA GLU A 73 8.01 -2.43 15.07
C GLU A 73 9.12 -3.48 14.85
N LYS A 74 8.74 -4.73 14.58
CA LYS A 74 9.68 -5.80 14.22
C LYS A 74 10.48 -5.44 12.96
N TRP A 75 9.79 -5.01 11.89
CA TRP A 75 10.46 -4.62 10.65
C TRP A 75 11.34 -3.38 10.81
N HIS A 76 10.96 -2.43 11.67
CA HIS A 76 11.77 -1.28 12.01
C HIS A 76 13.07 -1.67 12.74
N ALA A 77 13.00 -2.60 13.69
CA ALA A 77 14.18 -3.13 14.38
C ALA A 77 15.14 -3.82 13.41
N GLU A 78 14.61 -4.68 12.53
CA GLU A 78 15.40 -5.40 11.53
C GLU A 78 16.08 -4.46 10.51
N ALA A 79 15.38 -3.42 10.06
CA ALA A 79 15.96 -2.39 9.18
C ALA A 79 17.11 -1.62 9.85
N LYS A 80 17.00 -1.36 11.16
CA LYS A 80 18.03 -0.69 11.95
C LYS A 80 19.26 -1.58 12.17
N ASP A 81 19.06 -2.86 12.39
CA ASP A 81 20.15 -3.83 12.52
C ASP A 81 20.92 -3.97 11.21
N LEU A 82 20.22 -4.12 10.09
CA LEU A 82 20.83 -4.13 8.75
C LEU A 82 21.58 -2.83 8.46
N GLN A 83 21.03 -1.68 8.85
CA GLN A 83 21.74 -0.40 8.75
C GLN A 83 23.04 -0.41 9.57
N ASN A 84 23.00 -0.88 10.80
CA ASN A 84 24.18 -0.89 11.68
C ASN A 84 25.27 -1.82 11.13
N MET A 85 24.89 -2.98 10.59
CA MET A 85 25.81 -3.90 9.91
C MET A 85 26.42 -3.23 8.67
N ALA A 86 25.62 -2.58 7.83
CA ALA A 86 26.09 -1.87 6.65
C ALA A 86 27.05 -0.71 6.99
N LYS A 87 26.73 0.08 8.02
CA LYS A 87 27.63 1.14 8.54
C LYS A 87 28.97 0.58 9.01
N SER A 88 28.95 -0.53 9.75
CA SER A 88 30.16 -1.18 10.26
C SER A 88 31.03 -1.75 9.13
N ASN A 89 30.41 -2.16 8.03
CA ASN A 89 31.08 -2.65 6.83
C ASN A 89 31.52 -1.53 5.85
N GLY A 90 31.25 -0.25 6.18
CA GLY A 90 31.57 0.89 5.32
C GLY A 90 30.67 1.03 4.08
N ASP A 91 29.61 0.23 3.96
CA ASP A 91 28.63 0.32 2.87
C ASP A 91 27.58 1.39 3.19
N ILE A 92 27.95 2.63 2.90
CA ILE A 92 27.12 3.80 3.15
C ILE A 92 25.82 3.77 2.32
N LYS A 93 25.82 3.18 1.12
CA LYS A 93 24.61 3.09 0.28
C LYS A 93 23.57 2.18 0.91
N THR A 94 23.98 0.99 1.34
CA THR A 94 23.08 0.04 2.01
C THR A 94 22.63 0.58 3.38
N ALA A 95 23.50 1.31 4.09
CA ALA A 95 23.13 1.98 5.33
C ALA A 95 22.07 3.09 5.14
N LEU A 96 22.12 3.84 4.04
CA LEU A 96 21.08 4.82 3.69
C LEU A 96 19.77 4.15 3.29
N PHE A 97 19.84 3.01 2.58
CA PHE A 97 18.64 2.24 2.23
C PHE A 97 17.95 1.67 3.48
N GLY A 98 18.70 1.13 4.44
CA GLY A 98 18.15 0.68 5.73
C GLY A 98 17.49 1.82 6.51
N LEU A 99 18.07 3.03 6.46
CA LEU A 99 17.47 4.22 7.06
C LEU A 99 16.13 4.59 6.41
N GLU A 100 16.07 4.56 5.08
CA GLU A 100 14.84 4.84 4.32
C GLU A 100 13.71 3.88 4.70
N LYS A 101 14.02 2.58 4.84
CA LYS A 101 13.03 1.58 5.27
C LYS A 101 12.58 1.77 6.71
N ALA A 102 13.48 2.12 7.63
CA ALA A 102 13.12 2.47 9.00
C ALA A 102 12.19 3.71 9.06
N LEU A 103 12.48 4.75 8.27
CA LEU A 103 11.59 5.92 8.15
C LEU A 103 10.21 5.55 7.59
N LYS A 104 10.15 4.61 6.64
CA LYS A 104 8.88 4.14 6.08
C LYS A 104 8.02 3.41 7.12
N CYS A 105 8.64 2.60 7.99
CA CYS A 105 7.96 1.97 9.12
C CYS A 105 7.37 3.01 10.08
N LEU A 106 8.13 4.06 10.42
CA LEU A 106 7.65 5.15 11.27
C LEU A 106 6.46 5.91 10.66
N GLU A 107 6.49 6.16 9.35
CA GLU A 107 5.37 6.78 8.62
C GLU A 107 4.09 5.93 8.73
N LEU A 108 4.22 4.61 8.57
CA LEU A 108 3.10 3.68 8.69
C LEU A 108 2.54 3.64 10.12
N LEU A 109 3.40 3.64 11.14
CA LEU A 109 2.98 3.74 12.55
C LEU A 109 2.22 5.03 12.82
N ALA A 110 2.72 6.17 12.34
CA ALA A 110 2.06 7.46 12.55
C ALA A 110 0.70 7.58 11.82
N LYS A 111 0.54 6.91 10.67
CA LYS A 111 -0.75 6.76 9.99
C LYS A 111 -1.75 5.91 10.78
N ILE A 112 -1.30 4.79 11.34
CA ILE A 112 -2.15 3.89 12.16
C ILE A 112 -2.67 4.60 13.42
N HIS A 113 -1.86 5.44 14.05
CA HIS A 113 -2.29 6.23 15.23
C HIS A 113 -3.20 7.43 14.87
N GLY A 114 -3.53 7.62 13.59
CA GLY A 114 -4.32 8.77 13.13
C GLY A 114 -3.62 10.12 13.32
N GLN A 115 -2.33 10.12 13.71
CA GLN A 115 -1.50 11.33 13.84
C GLN A 115 -1.15 11.90 12.47
N ILE A 116 -1.15 11.06 11.44
CA ILE A 116 -1.13 11.45 10.03
C ILE A 116 -2.48 11.04 9.44
N ARG A 117 -3.40 12.01 9.25
CA ARG A 117 -4.53 11.80 8.35
C ARG A 117 -3.97 11.51 6.95
N GLU A 118 -4.67 10.74 6.12
CA GLU A 118 -4.42 10.59 4.67
C GLU A 118 -4.56 11.93 3.90
N GLN A 119 -4.02 13.02 4.42
CA GLN A 119 -3.35 13.95 3.55
C GLN A 119 -2.23 13.13 2.94
N ASN A 120 -2.31 12.88 1.64
CA ASN A 120 -1.21 12.39 0.85
C ASN A 120 0.06 13.11 1.30
N VAL A 121 0.82 12.51 2.21
CA VAL A 121 2.26 12.73 2.29
C VAL A 121 2.78 11.97 1.08
N ASN A 122 2.44 12.49 -0.10
CA ASN A 122 3.41 12.61 -1.13
C ASN A 122 4.58 13.28 -0.41
N VAL A 123 5.54 12.47 -0.01
CA VAL A 123 6.93 12.86 -0.22
C VAL A 123 7.03 12.99 -1.74
N ASN A 124 6.42 14.05 -2.26
CA ASN A 124 6.91 14.71 -3.43
C ASN A 124 8.29 15.10 -2.92
N LEU A 125 9.29 14.24 -3.18
CA LEU A 125 10.54 14.75 -3.67
C LEU A 125 10.06 15.68 -4.75
N THR A 126 9.85 16.95 -4.39
CA THR A 126 9.36 17.95 -5.30
C THR A 126 10.39 17.83 -6.40
N GLN A 127 10.04 17.16 -7.49
CA GLN A 127 10.56 17.53 -8.78
C GLN A 127 10.06 18.94 -8.84
N VAL A 128 10.86 19.85 -8.28
CA VAL A 128 10.62 21.28 -8.30
C VAL A 128 10.42 21.47 -9.78
N ASN A 129 9.17 21.65 -10.17
CA ASN A 129 8.84 21.89 -11.54
C ASN A 129 9.27 23.33 -11.74
N ILE A 130 10.60 23.52 -11.87
CA ILE A 130 11.26 24.82 -11.93
C ILE A 130 10.59 25.62 -13.03
N TYR A 131 10.14 24.95 -14.11
CA TYR A 131 9.42 25.54 -15.23
C TYR A 131 8.12 26.26 -14.85
N ASN A 132 7.43 25.85 -13.78
CA ASN A 132 6.20 26.46 -13.29
C ASN A 132 6.40 27.32 -12.03
N SER A 133 7.63 27.50 -11.57
CA SER A 133 7.92 28.34 -10.41
C SER A 133 7.79 29.84 -10.77
N PRO A 134 7.17 30.67 -9.92
CA PRO A 134 7.13 32.12 -10.11
C PRO A 134 8.53 32.74 -10.28
N GLU A 135 9.53 32.16 -9.62
CA GLU A 135 10.94 32.56 -9.71
C GLU A 135 11.50 32.34 -11.12
N TRP A 136 11.16 31.23 -11.78
CA TRP A 136 11.56 30.97 -13.16
C TRP A 136 10.89 31.91 -14.17
N GLN A 137 9.63 32.26 -13.94
CA GLN A 137 8.94 33.27 -14.76
C GLN A 137 9.60 34.65 -14.63
N ALA A 138 10.10 35.00 -13.44
CA ALA A 138 10.85 36.23 -13.21
C ALA A 138 12.20 36.22 -13.97
N VAL A 139 12.92 35.10 -13.97
CA VAL A 139 14.15 34.92 -14.74
C VAL A 139 13.89 35.04 -16.25
N GLY A 140 12.85 34.36 -16.76
CA GLY A 140 12.45 34.45 -18.17
C GLY A 140 12.10 35.88 -18.58
N SER A 141 11.36 36.61 -17.75
CA SER A 141 10.99 38.01 -18.00
C SER A 141 12.22 38.94 -17.99
N LEU A 142 13.17 38.71 -17.07
CA LEU A 142 14.43 39.46 -17.01
C LEU A 142 15.27 39.22 -18.27
N LEU A 143 15.42 37.96 -18.67
CA LEU A 143 16.19 37.57 -19.85
C LEU A 143 15.56 38.15 -21.13
N ALA A 144 14.23 38.06 -21.28
CA ALA A 144 13.50 38.63 -22.41
C ALA A 144 13.69 40.16 -22.51
N ARG A 145 13.72 40.86 -21.37
CA ARG A 145 13.99 42.31 -21.32
C ARG A 145 15.43 42.65 -21.73
N ILE A 146 16.42 41.90 -21.25
CA ILE A 146 17.83 42.11 -21.60
C ILE A 146 18.10 41.82 -23.07
N LEU A 147 17.45 40.79 -23.63
CA LEU A 147 17.60 40.38 -25.02
C LEU A 147 16.71 41.17 -26.00
N ALA A 148 15.82 42.04 -25.52
CA ALA A 148 14.93 42.83 -26.38
C ALA A 148 15.67 43.69 -27.43
N PRO A 149 16.82 44.31 -27.13
CA PRO A 149 17.60 45.07 -28.11
C PRO A 149 18.40 44.22 -29.11
N TYR A 150 18.54 42.91 -28.87
CA TYR A 150 19.43 42.00 -29.61
C TYR A 150 18.64 40.83 -30.24
N PRO A 151 17.93 41.06 -31.36
CA PRO A 151 17.04 40.08 -31.96
C PRO A 151 17.75 38.79 -32.42
N GLU A 152 19.00 38.90 -32.86
CA GLU A 152 19.87 37.78 -33.23
C GLU A 152 20.20 36.87 -32.04
N LEU A 153 20.62 37.46 -30.92
CA LEU A 153 20.93 36.70 -29.69
C LEU A 153 19.67 36.08 -29.09
N ARG A 154 18.53 36.76 -29.18
CA ARG A 154 17.24 36.21 -28.76
C ARG A 154 16.88 34.94 -29.54
N ALA A 155 17.10 34.93 -30.85
CA ALA A 155 16.84 33.76 -31.70
C ALA A 155 17.79 32.61 -31.38
N GLU A 156 19.07 32.91 -31.13
CA GLU A 156 20.08 31.92 -30.75
C GLU A 156 19.75 31.26 -29.42
N VAL A 157 19.47 32.05 -28.38
CA VAL A 157 19.08 31.55 -27.06
C VAL A 157 17.80 30.71 -27.13
N ALA A 158 16.80 31.12 -27.92
CA ALA A 158 15.57 30.35 -28.09
C ALA A 158 15.81 28.97 -28.74
N ARG A 159 16.70 28.89 -29.73
CA ARG A 159 17.07 27.61 -30.36
C ARG A 159 17.75 26.65 -29.37
N GLU A 160 18.71 27.16 -28.59
CA GLU A 160 19.43 26.34 -27.60
C GLU A 160 18.49 25.83 -26.49
N LEU A 161 17.56 26.67 -26.02
CA LEU A 161 16.56 26.25 -25.04
C LEU A 161 15.61 25.17 -25.57
N LEU A 162 15.20 25.27 -26.83
CA LEU A 162 14.39 24.23 -27.48
C LEU A 162 15.15 22.92 -27.66
N ALA A 163 16.42 22.98 -28.07
CA ALA A 163 17.28 21.80 -28.22
C ALA A 163 17.50 21.09 -26.87
N LEU A 164 17.70 21.84 -25.79
CA LEU A 164 17.78 21.30 -24.43
C LEU A 164 16.48 20.62 -24.00
N GLN A 165 15.32 21.18 -24.35
CA GLN A 165 14.02 20.58 -24.05
C GLN A 165 13.81 19.26 -24.80
N GLU A 166 14.21 19.19 -26.08
CA GLU A 166 14.13 17.98 -26.88
C GLU A 166 15.05 16.87 -26.36
N ALA A 167 16.26 17.22 -25.90
CA ALA A 167 17.21 16.26 -25.34
C ALA A 167 16.79 15.65 -23.98
N GLN A 168 15.88 16.30 -23.25
CA GLN A 168 15.37 15.84 -21.96
C GLN A 168 14.01 15.12 -22.05
N ARG A 169 13.45 14.98 -23.25
CA ARG A 169 12.23 14.20 -23.47
C ARG A 169 12.58 12.70 -23.45
N PRO A 170 11.91 11.88 -22.61
CA PRO A 170 12.20 10.44 -22.53
C PRO A 170 11.84 9.68 -23.81
#